data_AF-A0A8T4TAP8-F1
#
_entry.id   AF-A0A8T4TAP8-F1
#
_cell.length_a   1.000
_cell.length_b   1.000
_cell.length_c   1.000
_cell.angle_alpha   90.00
_cell.angle_beta   90.00
_cell.angle_gamma   90.00
#
_symmetry.space_group_name_H-M   'P 1'
#
loop_
_entity.id
_entity.type
_entity.pdbx_description
1 polymer ?
#
loop_
_entity_poly.entity_id
_entity_poly.type
_entity_poly.pdbx_seq_one_letter_code
_entity_poly.pdbx_strand_id
1 'polypeptide(L)'
;MRKLEKILKKSCTSRKLKKVIEQSIVKIRVRAGKAITNPKLRIEESLELYRIVAHLIGDGFAGKTHVPYYSNNCKELRYQFKKDLQIFGKIPTYERKTKTVTCLMFPKPISDILRHIFKIEFIRPTKLPKEIFSASDKCKGAFLQALFDDEGCISSNIVIAMNNFNLVNSIKNLTESLDIKTSKITKRKDHKFYYSFSVSEKDIISFKEKIGVIHPKKIKRLNYKLKIKERNNITRTRPLNWTRSRILSLLKRGSMTTTEMSNKLLLTFPGIYHHLNYLKNSKKIIDYGYKNKKEWYLL
;
A
#
# COMPACT_ATOMS: atom_id res chain seq x y z
N MET A 1 -11.50 18.87 26.73
CA MET A 1 -12.84 18.43 26.29
C MET A 1 -13.91 18.65 27.36
N ARG A 2 -13.74 18.17 28.60
CA ARG A 2 -14.73 18.36 29.70
C ARG A 2 -15.19 19.82 29.98
N LYS A 3 -14.33 20.82 29.76
CA LYS A 3 -14.70 22.25 29.92
C LYS A 3 -15.57 22.80 28.77
N LEU A 4 -15.34 22.33 27.53
CA LEU A 4 -16.15 22.71 26.38
C LEU A 4 -17.51 22.00 26.39
N GLU A 5 -17.53 20.72 26.78
CA GLU A 5 -18.78 19.97 26.99
C GLU A 5 -19.63 20.55 28.12
N LYS A 6 -19.04 21.09 29.20
CA LYS A 6 -19.79 21.80 30.24
C LYS A 6 -20.40 23.12 29.76
N ILE A 7 -19.73 23.84 28.85
CA ILE A 7 -20.26 25.06 28.24
C ILE A 7 -21.40 24.71 27.26
N LEU A 8 -21.20 23.68 26.43
CA LEU A 8 -22.20 23.23 25.45
C LEU A 8 -23.40 22.49 26.06
N LYS A 9 -23.25 21.84 27.21
CA LYS A 9 -24.37 21.18 27.93
C LYS A 9 -25.25 22.16 28.71
N LYS A 10 -24.75 23.36 29.05
CA LYS A 10 -25.54 24.39 29.76
C LYS A 10 -26.34 25.29 28.81
N SER A 11 -26.01 25.34 27.52
CA SER A 11 -26.83 25.97 26.51
C SER A 11 -27.63 24.91 25.76
N CYS A 12 -28.96 25.03 25.74
CA CYS A 12 -29.76 24.52 24.63
C CYS A 12 -29.19 25.13 23.34
N THR A 13 -28.19 24.48 22.77
CA THR A 13 -27.35 25.09 21.74
C THR A 13 -28.11 24.97 20.44
N SER A 14 -28.87 26.02 20.09
CA SER A 14 -29.59 26.06 18.83
C SER A 14 -28.66 25.70 17.67
N ARG A 15 -29.16 24.98 16.67
CA ARG A 15 -28.39 24.57 15.47
C ARG A 15 -27.63 25.75 14.84
N LYS A 16 -28.18 26.96 14.97
CA LYS A 16 -27.59 28.25 14.57
C LYS A 16 -26.32 28.58 15.37
N LEU A 17 -26.36 28.49 16.70
CA LEU A 17 -25.19 28.78 17.55
C LEU A 17 -24.05 27.78 17.32
N LYS A 18 -24.37 26.48 17.14
CA LYS A 18 -23.35 25.48 16.76
C LYS A 18 -22.64 25.85 15.45
N LYS A 19 -23.41 26.26 14.43
CA LYS A 19 -22.87 26.69 13.14
C LYS A 19 -21.98 27.93 13.27
N VAL A 20 -22.38 28.91 14.09
CA VAL A 20 -21.58 30.11 14.37
C VAL A 20 -20.26 29.76 15.05
N ILE A 21 -20.30 28.89 16.06
CA ILE A 21 -19.08 28.42 16.75
C ILE A 21 -18.17 27.71 15.74
N GLU A 22 -18.70 26.79 14.95
CA GLU A 22 -17.93 26.07 13.92
C GLU A 22 -17.26 27.01 12.92
N GLN A 23 -17.96 28.03 12.44
CA GLN A 23 -17.43 29.04 11.53
C GLN A 23 -16.39 29.97 12.18
N SER A 24 -16.39 30.08 13.50
CA SER A 24 -15.49 30.96 14.25
C SER A 24 -14.19 30.26 14.70
N ILE A 25 -14.06 28.94 14.52
CA ILE A 25 -12.85 28.21 14.92
C ILE A 25 -11.75 28.46 13.88
N VAL A 26 -10.78 29.31 14.24
CA VAL A 26 -9.63 29.65 13.39
C VAL A 26 -8.51 28.58 13.45
N LYS A 27 -8.35 27.92 14.59
CA LYS A 27 -7.27 26.94 14.81
C LYS A 27 -7.63 25.85 15.81
N ILE A 28 -7.10 24.63 15.58
CA ILE A 28 -7.16 23.50 16.51
C ILE A 28 -5.73 23.09 16.88
N ARG A 29 -5.45 22.97 18.17
CA ARG A 29 -4.16 22.46 18.67
C ARG A 29 -4.33 21.66 19.95
N VAL A 30 -3.37 20.78 20.21
CA VAL A 30 -3.14 20.21 21.55
C VAL A 30 -2.26 21.16 22.38
N ARG A 31 -2.02 20.83 23.67
CA ARG A 31 -1.23 21.66 24.60
C ARG A 31 0.16 22.02 24.03
N ALA A 32 0.84 21.05 23.43
CA ALA A 32 2.14 21.21 22.79
C ALA A 32 2.11 20.60 21.38
N GLY A 33 2.42 21.39 20.35
CA GLY A 33 2.45 20.94 18.96
C GLY A 33 1.96 21.98 17.97
N LYS A 34 2.17 21.70 16.67
CA LYS A 34 1.71 22.56 15.58
C LYS A 34 0.17 22.56 15.51
N ALA A 35 -0.41 23.71 15.19
CA ALA A 35 -1.86 23.88 15.07
C ALA A 35 -2.33 23.53 13.65
N ILE A 36 -3.55 22.98 13.55
CA ILE A 36 -4.33 22.99 12.32
C ILE A 36 -4.93 24.39 12.17
N THR A 37 -4.68 25.06 11.05
CA THR A 37 -5.25 26.39 10.75
C THR A 37 -6.36 26.25 9.73
N ASN A 38 -7.40 27.09 9.84
CA ASN A 38 -8.61 26.98 9.02
C ASN A 38 -9.17 25.55 8.99
N PRO A 39 -9.51 24.98 10.17
CA PRO A 39 -9.90 23.59 10.28
C PRO A 39 -11.23 23.32 9.56
N LYS A 40 -11.28 22.20 8.83
CA LYS A 40 -12.53 21.67 8.28
C LYS A 40 -13.15 20.75 9.33
N LEU A 41 -14.13 21.26 10.06
CA LEU A 41 -14.72 20.56 11.22
C LEU A 41 -15.67 19.44 10.82
N ARG A 42 -16.44 19.65 9.76
CA ARG A 42 -17.30 18.62 9.18
C ARG A 42 -16.43 17.72 8.30
N ILE A 43 -15.92 16.65 8.90
CA ILE A 43 -15.16 15.62 8.20
C ILE A 43 -16.16 14.64 7.63
N GLU A 44 -16.26 14.63 6.31
CA GLU A 44 -17.14 13.72 5.57
C GLU A 44 -16.38 12.46 5.16
N GLU A 45 -17.13 11.38 4.92
CA GLU A 45 -16.57 10.18 4.30
C GLU A 45 -15.93 10.56 2.96
N SER A 46 -14.66 10.21 2.79
CA SER A 46 -13.86 10.56 1.63
C SER A 46 -12.73 9.54 1.45
N LEU A 47 -12.23 9.39 0.23
CA LEU A 47 -11.17 8.42 -0.08
C LEU A 47 -9.88 8.75 0.70
N GLU A 48 -9.59 10.05 0.82
CA GLU A 48 -8.47 10.62 1.57
C GLU A 48 -8.50 10.16 3.03
N LEU A 49 -9.66 10.23 3.68
CA LEU A 49 -9.81 9.85 5.09
C LEU A 49 -9.40 8.40 5.31
N TYR A 50 -9.85 7.52 4.41
CA TYR A 50 -9.58 6.08 4.49
C TYR A 50 -8.12 5.74 4.15
N ARG A 51 -7.50 6.44 3.18
CA ARG A 51 -6.05 6.31 2.91
C ARG A 51 -5.21 6.73 4.12
N ILE A 52 -5.58 7.82 4.80
CA ILE A 52 -4.85 8.29 5.98
C ILE A 52 -4.88 7.23 7.09
N VAL A 53 -6.05 6.64 7.36
CA VAL A 53 -6.19 5.58 8.37
C VAL A 53 -5.37 4.35 8.00
N ALA A 54 -5.41 3.92 6.73
CA ALA A 54 -4.64 2.80 6.24
C ALA A 54 -3.12 3.00 6.43
N HIS A 55 -2.61 4.16 6.02
CA HIS A 55 -1.19 4.49 6.18
C HIS A 55 -0.77 4.56 7.66
N LEU A 56 -1.66 4.93 8.58
CA LEU A 56 -1.37 4.89 10.02
C LEU A 56 -1.40 3.48 10.61
N ILE A 57 -2.09 2.54 9.98
CA ILE A 57 -2.14 1.13 10.38
C ILE A 57 -0.93 0.35 9.83
N GLY A 58 -0.49 0.65 8.62
CA GLY A 58 0.70 0.03 8.01
C GLY A 58 1.99 0.65 8.52
N ASP A 59 2.43 1.72 7.85
CA ASP A 59 3.76 2.31 8.02
C ASP A 59 3.79 3.57 8.91
N GLY A 60 2.72 3.83 9.64
CA GLY A 60 2.56 5.04 10.45
C GLY A 60 2.65 4.80 11.94
N PHE A 61 2.63 5.92 12.67
CA PHE A 61 2.59 5.93 14.13
C PHE A 61 1.70 7.07 14.60
N ALA A 62 0.80 6.74 15.52
CA ALA A 62 -0.09 7.72 16.13
C ALA A 62 -0.28 7.46 17.64
N GLY A 63 0.79 7.27 18.40
CA GLY A 63 0.69 7.08 19.86
C GLY A 63 0.24 8.30 20.65
N LYS A 64 -0.28 8.12 21.87
CA LYS A 64 -0.90 9.19 22.70
C LYS A 64 0.06 10.34 23.03
N THR A 65 1.34 10.05 23.28
CA THR A 65 2.32 11.00 23.83
C THR A 65 3.24 11.63 22.79
N HIS A 66 3.47 10.99 21.63
CA HIS A 66 4.41 11.48 20.63
C HIS A 66 3.71 12.11 19.43
N VAL A 67 4.47 12.94 18.71
CA VAL A 67 4.02 13.53 17.44
C VAL A 67 3.77 12.41 16.44
N PRO A 68 2.56 12.33 15.84
CA PRO A 68 2.26 11.28 14.89
C PRO A 68 3.02 11.48 13.58
N TYR A 69 3.28 10.39 12.88
CA TYR A 69 4.02 10.39 11.62
C TYR A 69 3.59 9.25 10.70
N TYR A 70 3.88 9.42 9.40
CA TYR A 70 3.86 8.36 8.40
C TYR A 70 5.30 8.14 7.90
N SER A 71 5.83 6.92 7.99
CA SER A 71 7.22 6.62 7.61
C SER A 71 7.28 5.76 6.37
N ASN A 72 7.77 6.30 5.26
CA ASN A 72 7.91 5.54 4.02
C ASN A 72 9.03 6.12 3.17
N ASN A 73 9.78 5.29 2.45
CA ASN A 73 10.87 5.74 1.59
C ASN A 73 10.41 6.24 0.21
N CYS A 74 9.20 5.88 -0.23
CA CYS A 74 8.59 6.37 -1.46
C CYS A 74 8.13 7.82 -1.31
N LYS A 75 8.72 8.74 -2.08
CA LYS A 75 8.40 10.19 -2.01
C LYS A 75 6.98 10.45 -2.47
N GLU A 76 6.52 9.71 -3.48
CA GLU A 76 5.19 9.81 -4.07
C GLU A 76 4.10 9.47 -3.06
N LEU A 77 4.30 8.42 -2.25
CA LEU A 77 3.35 8.06 -1.19
C LEU A 77 3.29 9.12 -0.09
N ARG A 78 4.45 9.62 0.37
CA ARG A 78 4.48 10.71 1.38
C ARG A 78 3.82 11.99 0.86
N TYR A 79 4.04 12.31 -0.42
CA TYR A 79 3.40 13.45 -1.06
C TYR A 79 1.88 13.29 -1.15
N GLN A 80 1.39 12.11 -1.53
CA GLN A 80 -0.04 11.80 -1.54
C GLN A 80 -0.63 11.90 -0.13
N PHE A 81 0.01 11.30 0.88
CA PHE A 81 -0.43 11.40 2.28
C PHE A 81 -0.50 12.86 2.75
N LYS A 82 0.48 13.70 2.40
CA LYS A 82 0.46 15.14 2.71
C LYS A 82 -0.74 15.87 2.08
N LYS A 83 -1.13 15.49 0.86
CA LYS A 83 -2.34 16.01 0.20
C LYS A 83 -3.59 15.55 0.90
N ASP A 84 -3.68 14.26 1.21
CA ASP A 84 -4.84 13.67 1.88
C ASP A 84 -5.09 14.38 3.23
N LEU A 85 -4.05 14.71 3.99
CA LEU A 85 -4.18 15.45 5.25
C LEU A 85 -4.90 16.81 5.10
N GLN A 86 -4.94 17.42 3.91
CA GLN A 86 -5.60 18.72 3.71
C GLN A 86 -7.14 18.65 3.82
N ILE A 87 -7.73 17.45 3.93
CA ILE A 87 -9.16 17.31 4.29
C ILE A 87 -9.47 17.89 5.67
N PHE A 88 -8.47 18.02 6.54
CA PHE A 88 -8.63 18.58 7.89
C PHE A 88 -8.44 20.11 7.94
N GLY A 89 -8.08 20.75 6.82
CA GLY A 89 -7.73 22.19 6.76
C GLY A 89 -6.29 22.41 6.32
N LYS A 90 -5.72 23.58 6.63
CA LYS A 90 -4.31 23.86 6.31
C LYS A 90 -3.41 23.21 7.35
N ILE A 91 -2.75 22.12 6.95
CA ILE A 91 -1.97 21.26 7.85
C ILE A 91 -0.46 21.55 7.73
N PRO A 92 0.19 22.03 8.81
CA PRO A 92 1.64 22.12 8.82
C PRO A 92 2.27 20.74 8.98
N THR A 93 2.97 20.28 7.95
CA THR A 93 3.74 19.03 7.96
C THR A 93 5.23 19.32 7.76
N TYR A 94 6.07 18.40 8.20
CA TYR A 94 7.51 18.45 7.94
C TYR A 94 8.08 17.04 7.84
N GLU A 95 9.14 16.86 7.06
CA GLU A 95 9.83 15.58 6.95
C GLU A 95 11.02 15.53 7.93
N ARG A 96 11.21 14.39 8.57
CA ARG A 96 12.38 14.07 9.38
C ARG A 96 13.00 12.79 8.84
N LYS A 97 14.26 12.87 8.41
CA LYS A 97 15.01 11.70 7.95
C LYS A 97 15.59 10.96 9.17
N THR A 98 15.34 9.66 9.25
CA THR A 98 16.01 8.75 10.18
C THR A 98 17.16 8.03 9.46
N LYS A 99 17.86 7.11 10.12
CA LYS A 99 18.92 6.31 9.49
C LYS A 99 18.41 5.49 8.29
N THR A 100 17.17 5.03 8.33
CA THR A 100 16.64 4.04 7.37
C THR A 100 15.39 4.50 6.61
N VAL A 101 14.63 5.45 7.16
CA VAL A 101 13.35 5.87 6.59
C VAL A 101 13.10 7.37 6.77
N THR A 102 12.36 7.98 5.84
CA THR A 102 11.87 9.36 5.99
C THR A 102 10.48 9.37 6.62
N CYS A 103 10.31 10.14 7.69
CA CYS A 103 9.06 10.28 8.42
C CYS A 103 8.40 11.63 8.11
N LEU A 104 7.17 11.61 7.61
CA LEU A 104 6.33 12.80 7.45
C LEU A 104 5.55 13.02 8.76
N MET A 105 5.95 14.04 9.52
CA MET A 105 5.35 14.40 10.80
C MET A 105 4.14 15.32 10.58
N PHE A 106 3.06 15.12 11.35
CA PHE A 106 1.84 15.92 11.25
C PHE A 106 1.22 16.26 12.61
N PRO A 107 0.26 17.21 12.69
CA PRO A 107 -0.33 17.65 13.94
C PRO A 107 -1.08 16.55 14.68
N LYS A 108 -0.83 16.46 15.99
CA LYS A 108 -1.47 15.53 16.91
C LYS A 108 -3.01 15.51 16.86
N PRO A 109 -3.73 16.65 16.75
CA PRO A 109 -5.19 16.65 16.71
C PRO A 109 -5.78 15.74 15.63
N ILE A 110 -5.12 15.60 14.47
CA ILE A 110 -5.57 14.71 13.39
C ILE A 110 -5.68 13.27 13.90
N SER A 111 -4.64 12.78 14.58
CA SER A 111 -4.67 11.42 15.12
C SER A 111 -5.73 11.21 16.20
N ASP A 112 -6.06 12.25 16.98
CA ASP A 112 -7.10 12.18 18.02
C ASP A 112 -8.50 12.17 17.41
N ILE A 113 -8.71 12.97 16.35
CA ILE A 113 -9.94 12.97 15.56
C ILE A 113 -10.15 11.59 14.92
N LEU A 114 -9.12 11.03 14.29
CA LEU A 114 -9.22 9.72 13.63
C LEU A 114 -9.52 8.59 14.62
N ARG A 115 -8.90 8.60 15.81
CA ARG A 115 -9.25 7.67 16.89
C ARG A 115 -10.72 7.75 17.26
N HIS A 116 -11.26 8.97 17.34
CA HIS A 116 -12.64 9.16 17.71
C HIS A 116 -13.61 8.67 16.62
N ILE A 117 -13.33 8.98 15.35
CA ILE A 117 -14.17 8.58 14.21
C ILE A 117 -14.17 7.05 14.04
N PHE A 118 -12.99 6.43 14.02
CA PHE A 118 -12.83 5.02 13.69
C PHE A 118 -12.76 4.09 14.91
N LYS A 119 -12.81 4.64 16.13
CA LYS A 119 -12.71 3.88 17.39
C LYS A 119 -11.54 2.87 17.40
N ILE A 120 -10.40 3.29 16.86
CA ILE A 120 -9.22 2.44 16.65
C ILE A 120 -8.05 2.92 17.48
N GLU A 121 -7.23 1.99 17.98
CA GLU A 121 -5.89 2.29 18.49
C GLU A 121 -4.86 1.97 17.39
N PHE A 122 -4.10 2.99 16.98
CA PHE A 122 -3.11 2.85 15.90
C PHE A 122 -1.81 2.16 16.35
N ILE A 123 -1.53 2.11 17.66
CA ILE A 123 -0.40 1.32 18.16
C ILE A 123 -0.82 -0.14 18.20
N ARG A 124 -0.26 -0.96 17.30
CA ARG A 124 -0.49 -2.41 17.23
C ARG A 124 -1.98 -2.76 17.11
N PRO A 125 -2.67 -2.28 16.05
CA PRO A 125 -4.07 -2.62 15.83
C PRO A 125 -4.24 -4.13 15.73
N THR A 126 -5.24 -4.67 16.44
CA THR A 126 -5.52 -6.11 16.43
C THR A 126 -6.49 -6.51 15.34
N LYS A 127 -7.38 -5.61 14.94
CA LYS A 127 -8.40 -5.83 13.91
C LYS A 127 -8.77 -4.48 13.28
N LEU A 128 -9.26 -4.50 12.04
CA LEU A 128 -9.88 -3.34 11.43
C LEU A 128 -11.20 -2.97 12.14
N PRO A 129 -11.46 -1.67 12.39
CA PRO A 129 -12.71 -1.19 12.96
C PRO A 129 -13.90 -1.39 12.01
N LYS A 130 -15.12 -1.48 12.58
CA LYS A 130 -16.36 -1.73 11.83
C LYS A 130 -16.67 -0.61 10.84
N GLU A 131 -16.30 0.61 11.19
CA GLU A 131 -16.42 1.82 10.39
C GLU A 131 -15.71 1.70 9.03
N ILE A 132 -14.69 0.84 8.91
CA ILE A 132 -14.05 0.54 7.63
C ILE A 132 -14.90 -0.41 6.77
N PHE A 133 -15.52 -1.41 7.38
CA PHE A 133 -16.37 -2.38 6.68
C PHE A 133 -17.70 -1.78 6.22
N SER A 134 -18.24 -0.81 6.95
CA SER A 134 -19.49 -0.12 6.61
C SER A 134 -19.34 0.96 5.54
N ALA A 135 -18.10 1.25 5.11
CA ALA A 135 -17.83 2.30 4.13
C ALA A 135 -18.32 1.91 2.73
N SER A 136 -18.44 2.91 1.84
CA SER A 136 -18.65 2.63 0.42
C SER A 136 -17.49 1.82 -0.18
N ASP A 137 -17.76 1.05 -1.24
CA ASP A 137 -16.74 0.20 -1.86
C ASP A 137 -15.55 0.99 -2.39
N LYS A 138 -15.76 2.23 -2.84
CA LYS A 138 -14.67 3.15 -3.22
C LYS A 138 -13.78 3.48 -2.02
N CYS A 139 -14.36 3.75 -0.85
CA CYS A 139 -13.61 4.01 0.39
C CYS A 139 -12.87 2.77 0.89
N LYS A 140 -13.50 1.58 0.83
CA LYS A 140 -12.82 0.31 1.11
C LYS A 140 -11.64 0.08 0.16
N GLY A 141 -11.83 0.34 -1.13
CA GLY A 141 -10.80 0.26 -2.15
C GLY A 141 -9.64 1.20 -1.88
N ALA A 142 -9.93 2.46 -1.53
CA ALA A 142 -8.92 3.45 -1.15
C ALA A 142 -8.15 3.07 0.12
N PHE A 143 -8.84 2.52 1.13
CA PHE A 143 -8.19 1.96 2.32
C PHE A 143 -7.21 0.84 1.96
N LEU A 144 -7.69 -0.15 1.19
CA LEU A 144 -6.87 -1.29 0.77
C LEU A 144 -5.71 -0.88 -0.14
N GLN A 145 -5.88 0.15 -0.97
CA GLN A 145 -4.84 0.69 -1.84
C GLN A 145 -3.67 1.22 -1.01
N ALA A 146 -3.96 2.14 -0.09
CA ALA A 146 -2.94 2.73 0.77
C ALA A 146 -2.24 1.68 1.63
N LEU A 147 -3.00 0.73 2.19
CA LEU A 147 -2.43 -0.37 2.97
C LEU A 147 -1.56 -1.28 2.11
N PHE A 148 -1.97 -1.57 0.87
CA PHE A 148 -1.17 -2.36 -0.07
C PHE A 148 0.09 -1.62 -0.52
N ASP A 149 0.03 -0.30 -0.67
CA ASP A 149 1.18 0.53 -1.00
C ASP A 149 2.26 0.53 0.08
N ASP A 150 1.88 0.30 1.33
CA ASP A 150 2.80 0.09 2.46
C ASP A 150 3.21 -1.40 2.57
N GLU A 151 2.27 -2.29 2.90
CA GLU A 151 2.52 -3.68 3.32
C GLU A 151 2.45 -4.71 2.18
N GLY A 152 1.96 -4.30 1.02
CA GLY A 152 1.75 -5.19 -0.12
C GLY A 152 3.03 -5.53 -0.88
N CYS A 153 3.04 -6.69 -1.53
CA CYS A 153 4.10 -7.13 -2.41
C CYS A 153 3.53 -7.68 -3.71
N ILE A 154 4.17 -7.31 -4.84
CA ILE A 154 3.90 -7.91 -6.14
C ILE A 154 5.16 -8.67 -6.55
N SER A 155 5.03 -9.99 -6.64
CA SER A 155 6.06 -10.93 -7.06
C SER A 155 5.46 -11.95 -8.04
N SER A 156 5.51 -13.26 -7.74
CA SER A 156 4.71 -14.25 -8.46
C SER A 156 3.21 -14.03 -8.21
N ASN A 157 2.84 -13.60 -7.00
CA ASN A 157 1.47 -13.28 -6.59
C ASN A 157 1.39 -11.84 -6.06
N ILE A 158 0.16 -11.33 -5.94
CA ILE A 158 -0.15 -10.09 -5.20
C ILE A 158 -0.42 -10.52 -3.76
N VAL A 159 0.40 -10.08 -2.82
CA VAL A 159 0.42 -10.58 -1.43
C VAL A 159 0.34 -9.41 -0.47
N ILE A 160 -0.43 -9.57 0.60
CA ILE A 160 -0.35 -8.71 1.80
C ILE A 160 0.20 -9.57 2.93
N ALA A 161 1.21 -9.07 3.66
CA ALA A 161 1.83 -9.79 4.76
C ALA A 161 2.04 -8.86 5.95
N MET A 162 1.65 -9.29 7.15
CA MET A 162 1.88 -8.55 8.40
C MET A 162 2.14 -9.54 9.55
N ASN A 163 2.59 -9.04 10.70
CA ASN A 163 2.91 -9.88 11.87
C ASN A 163 1.71 -10.22 12.77
N ASN A 164 0.50 -9.71 12.45
CA ASN A 164 -0.70 -9.90 13.26
C ASN A 164 -1.79 -10.66 12.48
N PHE A 165 -2.09 -11.89 12.90
CA PHE A 165 -3.08 -12.74 12.24
C PHE A 165 -4.48 -12.12 12.18
N ASN A 166 -4.96 -11.56 13.29
CA ASN A 166 -6.32 -11.03 13.38
C ASN A 166 -6.50 -9.82 12.45
N LEU A 167 -5.47 -8.98 12.35
CA LEU A 167 -5.45 -7.85 11.43
C LEU A 167 -5.44 -8.34 9.98
N VAL A 168 -4.54 -9.26 9.63
CA VAL A 168 -4.47 -9.87 8.29
C VAL A 168 -5.79 -10.53 7.90
N ASN A 169 -6.44 -11.23 8.82
CA ASN A 169 -7.75 -11.83 8.59
C ASN A 169 -8.84 -10.79 8.33
N SER A 170 -8.85 -9.68 9.08
CA SER A 170 -9.79 -8.59 8.79
C SER A 170 -9.52 -7.89 7.45
N ILE A 171 -8.26 -7.73 7.05
CA ILE A 171 -7.88 -7.18 5.74
C ILE A 171 -8.30 -8.14 4.62
N LYS A 172 -8.11 -9.45 4.81
CA LYS A 172 -8.58 -10.49 3.89
C LYS A 172 -10.09 -10.39 3.69
N ASN A 173 -10.86 -10.36 4.78
CA ASN A 173 -12.31 -10.26 4.72
C ASN A 173 -12.77 -8.96 4.04
N LEU A 174 -12.08 -7.84 4.29
CA LEU A 174 -12.37 -6.57 3.62
C LEU A 174 -12.10 -6.66 2.12
N THR A 175 -11.01 -7.33 1.72
CA THR A 175 -10.67 -7.57 0.31
C THR A 175 -11.73 -8.42 -0.37
N GLU A 176 -12.18 -9.49 0.29
CA GLU A 176 -13.23 -10.38 -0.23
C GLU A 176 -14.60 -9.71 -0.29
N SER A 177 -14.88 -8.72 0.58
CA SER A 177 -16.10 -7.91 0.50
C SER A 177 -16.18 -7.02 -0.76
N LEU A 178 -15.08 -6.91 -1.52
CA LEU A 178 -15.04 -6.27 -2.84
C LEU A 178 -15.08 -7.30 -3.98
N ASP A 179 -15.55 -8.52 -3.72
CA ASP A 179 -15.60 -9.64 -4.68
C ASP A 179 -14.23 -10.06 -5.24
N ILE A 180 -13.16 -9.82 -4.50
CA ILE A 180 -11.80 -10.23 -4.88
C ILE A 180 -11.45 -11.48 -4.09
N LYS A 181 -11.33 -12.64 -4.76
CA LYS A 181 -11.02 -13.90 -4.08
C LYS A 181 -9.57 -13.90 -3.63
N THR A 182 -9.34 -14.48 -2.46
CA THR A 182 -8.02 -14.58 -1.85
C THR A 182 -7.67 -16.01 -1.47
N SER A 183 -6.39 -16.29 -1.27
CA SER A 183 -5.94 -17.57 -0.73
C SER A 183 -6.29 -17.69 0.76
N LYS A 184 -6.16 -18.91 1.29
CA LYS A 184 -6.06 -19.10 2.74
C LYS A 184 -4.89 -18.29 3.31
N ILE A 185 -5.01 -17.87 4.56
CA ILE A 185 -3.92 -17.22 5.28
C ILE A 185 -2.84 -18.27 5.58
N THR A 186 -1.60 -17.96 5.23
CA THR A 186 -0.45 -18.80 5.50
C THR A 186 0.44 -18.12 6.54
N LYS A 187 0.99 -18.93 7.46
CA LYS A 187 2.00 -18.50 8.42
C LYS A 187 3.38 -18.82 7.87
N ARG A 188 4.28 -17.84 7.87
CA ARG A 188 5.69 -18.00 7.46
C ARG A 188 6.61 -17.55 8.60
N LYS A 189 7.76 -18.19 8.72
CA LYS A 189 8.82 -17.79 9.65
C LYS A 189 9.97 -17.25 8.82
N ASP A 190 10.23 -15.96 8.95
CA ASP A 190 11.37 -15.28 8.32
C ASP A 190 11.96 -14.30 9.32
N HIS A 191 12.88 -14.79 10.16
CA HIS A 191 13.36 -14.17 11.42
C HIS A 191 12.27 -13.88 12.48
N LYS A 192 11.04 -13.53 12.07
CA LYS A 192 9.81 -13.36 12.86
C LYS A 192 8.65 -14.08 12.16
N PHE A 193 7.55 -14.30 12.89
CA PHE A 193 6.33 -14.84 12.29
C PHE A 193 5.57 -13.77 11.51
N TYR A 194 5.19 -14.11 10.29
CA TYR A 194 4.33 -13.31 9.43
C TYR A 194 3.15 -14.13 8.95
N TYR A 195 2.01 -13.47 8.82
CA TYR A 195 0.79 -14.01 8.25
C TYR A 195 0.54 -13.32 6.93
N SER A 196 0.18 -14.08 5.91
CA SER A 196 -0.02 -13.53 4.57
C SER A 196 -1.13 -14.25 3.83
N PHE A 197 -1.81 -13.51 2.96
CA PHE A 197 -2.70 -14.08 1.95
C PHE A 197 -2.35 -13.46 0.59
N SER A 198 -2.70 -14.16 -0.49
CA SER A 198 -2.54 -13.68 -1.85
C SER A 198 -3.87 -13.47 -2.54
N VAL A 199 -3.96 -12.46 -3.40
CA VAL A 199 -5.08 -12.32 -4.34
C VAL A 199 -5.02 -13.43 -5.37
N SER A 200 -6.17 -14.01 -5.70
CA SER A 200 -6.34 -15.00 -6.75
C SER A 200 -5.84 -14.48 -8.10
N GLU A 201 -5.15 -15.33 -8.87
CA GLU A 201 -4.69 -14.98 -10.22
C GLU A 201 -5.85 -14.56 -11.14
N LYS A 202 -7.06 -15.10 -10.91
CA LYS A 202 -8.27 -14.76 -11.67
C LYS A 202 -8.71 -13.31 -11.45
N ASP A 203 -8.47 -12.76 -10.25
CA ASP A 203 -9.02 -11.47 -9.81
C ASP A 203 -8.00 -10.33 -9.83
N ILE A 204 -6.87 -10.50 -10.54
CA ILE A 204 -5.86 -9.44 -10.68
C ILE A 204 -6.42 -8.19 -11.38
N ILE A 205 -7.34 -8.39 -12.33
CA ILE A 205 -8.02 -7.30 -13.03
C ILE A 205 -8.91 -6.55 -12.04
N SER A 206 -9.79 -7.27 -11.33
CA SER A 206 -10.64 -6.71 -10.27
C SER A 206 -9.83 -6.00 -9.18
N PHE A 207 -8.67 -6.54 -8.80
CA PHE A 207 -7.75 -5.89 -7.87
C PHE A 207 -7.24 -4.55 -8.41
N LYS A 208 -6.81 -4.50 -9.68
CA LYS A 208 -6.34 -3.26 -10.32
C LYS A 208 -7.45 -2.20 -10.34
N GLU A 209 -8.68 -2.60 -10.66
CA GLU A 209 -9.82 -1.70 -10.85
C GLU A 209 -10.41 -1.19 -9.53
N LYS A 210 -10.61 -2.09 -8.55
CA LYS A 210 -11.27 -1.75 -7.28
C LYS A 210 -10.30 -1.24 -6.20
N ILE A 211 -9.04 -1.66 -6.23
CA ILE A 211 -8.02 -1.31 -5.22
C ILE A 211 -6.91 -0.47 -5.88
N GLY A 212 -6.25 -1.00 -6.91
CA GLY A 212 -5.16 -0.32 -7.57
C GLY A 212 -3.91 -0.15 -6.69
N VAL A 213 -2.95 0.65 -7.17
CA VAL A 213 -1.64 0.85 -6.54
C VAL A 213 -1.09 2.21 -6.98
N ILE A 214 -0.53 3.00 -6.06
CA ILE A 214 0.13 4.27 -6.38
C ILE A 214 1.66 4.11 -6.41
N HIS A 215 2.22 3.22 -5.60
CA HIS A 215 3.68 3.08 -5.46
C HIS A 215 4.36 2.79 -6.83
N PRO A 216 5.28 3.64 -7.32
CA PRO A 216 5.82 3.57 -8.69
C PRO A 216 6.46 2.23 -9.09
N LYS A 217 7.17 1.59 -8.15
CA LYS A 217 7.74 0.25 -8.40
C LYS A 217 6.67 -0.85 -8.44
N LYS A 218 5.63 -0.76 -7.60
CA LYS A 218 4.55 -1.75 -7.53
C LYS A 218 3.64 -1.63 -8.76
N ILE A 219 3.28 -0.42 -9.20
CA ILE A 219 2.48 -0.23 -10.43
C ILE A 219 3.18 -0.80 -11.68
N LYS A 220 4.50 -0.62 -11.81
CA LYS A 220 5.30 -1.23 -12.88
C LYS A 220 5.20 -2.76 -12.87
N ARG A 221 5.29 -3.37 -11.68
CA ARG A 221 5.16 -4.82 -11.50
C ARG A 221 3.75 -5.33 -11.78
N LEU A 222 2.72 -4.60 -11.34
CA LEU A 222 1.32 -4.94 -11.62
C LEU A 222 1.04 -4.94 -13.12
N ASN A 223 1.45 -3.88 -13.81
CA ASN A 223 1.30 -3.75 -15.26
C ASN A 223 2.06 -4.85 -16.01
N TYR A 224 3.28 -5.18 -15.56
CA TYR A 224 4.02 -6.30 -16.12
C TYR A 224 3.28 -7.63 -15.98
N LYS A 225 2.70 -7.90 -14.80
CA LYS A 225 1.92 -9.11 -14.55
C LYS A 225 0.65 -9.19 -15.42
N LEU A 226 -0.04 -8.07 -15.59
CA LEU A 226 -1.20 -7.97 -16.48
C LEU A 226 -0.83 -8.29 -17.93
N LYS A 227 0.31 -7.78 -18.43
CA LYS A 227 0.82 -8.12 -19.78
C LYS A 227 1.10 -9.61 -19.94
N ILE A 228 1.68 -10.27 -18.92
CA ILE A 228 1.87 -11.73 -18.93
C ILE A 228 0.53 -12.45 -19.02
N LYS A 229 -0.46 -12.03 -18.23
CA LYS A 229 -1.79 -12.65 -18.20
C LYS A 229 -2.51 -12.50 -19.55
N GLU A 230 -2.52 -11.29 -20.11
CA GLU A 230 -3.08 -11.00 -21.43
C GLU A 230 -2.44 -11.87 -22.51
N ARG A 231 -1.11 -11.95 -22.52
CA ARG A 231 -0.38 -12.84 -23.43
C ARG A 231 -0.77 -14.31 -23.27
N ASN A 232 -0.88 -14.80 -22.03
CA ASN A 232 -1.23 -16.19 -21.74
C ASN A 232 -2.65 -16.53 -22.22
N ASN A 233 -3.57 -15.56 -22.21
CA ASN A 233 -4.92 -15.73 -22.73
C ASN A 233 -4.93 -15.92 -24.25
N ILE A 234 -4.05 -15.23 -24.98
CA ILE A 234 -3.92 -15.33 -26.45
C ILE A 234 -3.10 -16.57 -26.85
N THR A 235 -1.98 -16.80 -26.16
CA THR A 235 -1.01 -17.88 -26.45
C THR A 235 -0.88 -18.82 -25.26
N ARG A 236 -1.79 -19.80 -25.18
CA ARG A 236 -1.87 -20.77 -24.07
C ARG A 236 -0.60 -21.58 -23.89
N THR A 237 0.04 -22.03 -24.96
CA THR A 237 1.25 -22.86 -24.93
C THR A 237 2.29 -22.33 -25.90
N ARG A 238 3.52 -22.16 -25.42
CA ARG A 238 4.71 -21.96 -26.26
C ARG A 238 5.42 -23.30 -26.38
N PRO A 239 5.85 -23.72 -27.58
CA PRO A 239 6.76 -24.85 -27.69
C PRO A 239 7.99 -24.59 -26.81
N LEU A 240 8.47 -25.60 -26.07
CA LEU A 240 9.58 -25.46 -25.13
C LEU A 240 10.82 -24.83 -25.79
N ASN A 241 11.07 -25.20 -27.04
CA ASN A 241 12.20 -24.73 -27.83
C ASN A 241 12.03 -23.29 -28.33
N TRP A 242 10.80 -22.79 -28.47
CA TRP A 242 10.54 -21.43 -28.93
C TRP A 242 11.19 -20.40 -27.99
N THR A 243 11.02 -20.57 -26.68
CA THR A 243 11.60 -19.64 -25.69
C THR A 243 13.13 -19.68 -25.74
N ARG A 244 13.72 -20.87 -25.82
CA ARG A 244 15.17 -21.06 -25.90
C ARG A 244 15.76 -20.41 -27.17
N SER A 245 15.13 -20.62 -28.33
CA SER A 245 15.56 -20.00 -29.58
C SER A 245 15.46 -18.48 -29.55
N ARG A 246 14.41 -17.94 -28.92
CA ARG A 246 14.26 -16.48 -28.73
C ARG A 246 15.31 -15.90 -27.78
N ILE A 247 15.67 -16.60 -26.71
CA ILE A 247 16.77 -16.21 -25.82
C ILE A 247 18.08 -16.12 -26.62
N LEU A 248 18.43 -17.16 -27.38
CA LEU A 248 19.65 -17.16 -28.20
C LEU A 248 19.63 -16.03 -29.23
N SER A 249 18.49 -15.79 -29.88
CA SER A 249 18.33 -14.67 -30.83
C SER A 249 18.50 -13.29 -30.18
N LEU A 250 18.07 -13.12 -28.93
CA LEU A 250 18.30 -11.87 -28.18
C LEU A 250 19.78 -11.70 -27.82
N LEU A 251 20.44 -12.77 -27.38
CA LEU A 251 21.85 -12.74 -26.97
C LEU A 251 22.81 -12.55 -28.15
N LYS A 252 22.41 -12.96 -29.38
CA LYS A 252 23.13 -12.59 -30.61
C LYS A 252 23.24 -11.08 -30.83
N ARG A 253 22.36 -10.27 -30.21
CA ARG A 253 22.35 -8.80 -30.35
C ARG A 253 23.13 -8.09 -29.24
N GLY A 254 23.67 -8.83 -28.27
CA GLY A 254 24.35 -8.28 -27.10
C GLY A 254 23.98 -9.02 -25.82
N SER A 255 24.79 -8.79 -24.78
CA SER A 255 24.53 -9.35 -23.46
C SER A 255 23.24 -8.80 -22.87
N MET A 256 22.64 -9.56 -21.95
CA MET A 256 21.38 -9.18 -21.33
C MET A 256 21.24 -9.79 -19.95
N THR A 257 20.66 -9.04 -19.03
CA THR A 257 20.31 -9.55 -17.70
C THR A 257 19.08 -10.47 -17.76
N THR A 258 18.93 -11.32 -16.75
CA THR A 258 17.71 -12.15 -16.59
C THR A 258 16.45 -11.29 -16.56
N THR A 259 16.50 -10.11 -15.93
CA THR A 259 15.36 -9.19 -15.82
C THR A 259 14.99 -8.58 -17.16
N GLU A 260 15.96 -8.15 -17.95
CA GLU A 260 15.70 -7.64 -19.30
C GLU A 260 15.12 -8.70 -20.22
N MET A 261 15.65 -9.93 -20.19
CA MET A 261 15.09 -11.05 -20.95
C MET A 261 13.67 -11.40 -20.53
N SER A 262 13.41 -11.44 -19.22
CA SER A 262 12.07 -11.60 -18.64
C SER A 262 11.11 -10.56 -19.20
N ASN A 263 11.49 -9.28 -19.13
CA ASN A 263 10.68 -8.18 -19.64
C ASN A 263 10.44 -8.29 -21.16
N LYS A 264 11.47 -8.59 -21.96
CA LYS A 264 11.35 -8.69 -23.43
C LYS A 264 10.47 -9.87 -23.86
N LEU A 265 10.56 -11.01 -23.17
CA LEU A 265 9.85 -12.24 -23.56
C LEU A 265 8.50 -12.40 -22.86
N LEU A 266 8.15 -11.48 -21.95
CA LEU A 266 6.94 -11.50 -21.12
C LEU A 266 6.80 -12.85 -20.39
N LEU A 267 7.86 -13.23 -19.68
CA LEU A 267 7.94 -14.46 -18.91
C LEU A 267 8.31 -14.16 -17.46
N THR A 268 7.84 -14.97 -16.52
CA THR A 268 8.23 -14.80 -15.11
C THR A 268 9.74 -14.99 -14.94
N PHE A 269 10.33 -14.31 -13.95
CA PHE A 269 11.76 -14.45 -13.68
C PHE A 269 12.18 -15.92 -13.45
N PRO A 270 11.47 -16.73 -12.63
CA PRO A 270 11.79 -18.15 -12.50
C PRO A 270 11.68 -18.92 -13.83
N GLY A 271 10.68 -18.61 -14.66
CA GLY A 271 10.49 -19.24 -15.96
C GLY A 271 11.68 -19.00 -16.90
N ILE A 272 12.14 -17.75 -17.01
CA ILE A 272 13.33 -17.42 -17.79
C ILE A 272 14.59 -18.07 -17.21
N TYR A 273 14.76 -17.98 -15.89
CA TYR A 273 15.94 -18.50 -15.23
C TYR A 273 16.11 -20.01 -15.46
N HIS A 274 15.01 -20.76 -15.46
CA HIS A 274 15.02 -22.19 -15.82
C HIS A 274 15.54 -22.43 -17.25
N HIS A 275 15.08 -21.65 -18.24
CA HIS A 275 15.57 -21.78 -19.62
C HIS A 275 17.04 -21.37 -19.78
N LEU A 276 17.49 -20.34 -19.05
CA LEU A 276 18.88 -19.90 -19.07
C LEU A 276 19.82 -20.94 -18.47
N ASN A 277 19.47 -21.52 -17.32
CA ASN A 277 20.27 -22.60 -16.73
C ASN A 277 20.37 -23.80 -17.67
N TYR A 278 19.27 -24.16 -18.35
CA TYR A 278 19.32 -25.22 -19.36
C TYR A 278 20.31 -24.89 -20.48
N LEU A 279 20.23 -23.69 -21.07
CA LEU A 279 21.12 -23.27 -22.16
C LEU A 279 22.58 -23.20 -21.72
N LYS A 280 22.84 -22.78 -20.48
CA LYS A 280 24.17 -22.78 -19.87
C LYS A 280 24.71 -24.20 -19.72
N ASN A 281 23.91 -25.10 -19.17
CA ASN A 281 24.30 -26.51 -19.00
C ASN A 281 24.55 -27.20 -20.35
N SER A 282 23.84 -26.79 -21.40
CA SER A 282 24.08 -27.21 -22.79
C SER A 282 25.23 -26.46 -23.48
N LYS A 283 26.02 -25.67 -22.75
CA LYS A 283 27.18 -24.90 -23.27
C LYS A 283 26.83 -23.98 -24.46
N LYS A 284 25.62 -23.41 -24.49
CA LYS A 284 25.19 -22.45 -25.52
C LYS A 284 25.36 -20.99 -25.09
N ILE A 285 25.40 -20.75 -23.79
CA ILE A 285 25.54 -19.42 -23.18
C ILE A 285 26.42 -19.52 -21.93
N ILE A 286 26.96 -18.40 -21.50
CA ILE A 286 27.64 -18.21 -20.21
C ILE A 286 27.03 -17.04 -19.47
N ASP A 287 27.27 -16.96 -18.17
CA ASP A 287 26.91 -15.82 -17.33
C ASP A 287 28.12 -15.25 -16.60
N TYR A 288 28.11 -13.92 -16.44
CA TYR A 288 29.03 -13.19 -15.57
C TYR A 288 28.23 -12.39 -14.52
N GLY A 289 28.86 -12.11 -13.39
CA GLY A 289 28.30 -11.29 -12.32
C GLY A 289 27.71 -12.10 -11.15
N TYR A 290 27.06 -11.38 -10.23
CA TYR A 290 26.68 -11.91 -8.92
C TYR A 290 25.17 -11.76 -8.64
N LYS A 291 24.56 -12.85 -8.15
CA LYS A 291 23.14 -12.92 -7.74
C LYS A 291 22.17 -12.36 -8.81
N ASN A 292 21.54 -11.23 -8.51
CA ASN A 292 20.48 -10.63 -9.32
C ASN A 292 21.03 -9.73 -10.45
N LYS A 293 22.35 -9.58 -10.54
CA LYS A 293 23.06 -8.82 -11.56
C LYS A 293 23.80 -9.74 -12.54
N LYS A 294 23.29 -10.95 -12.75
CA LYS A 294 23.84 -11.87 -13.74
C LYS A 294 23.49 -11.39 -15.14
N GLU A 295 24.52 -11.17 -15.93
CA GLU A 295 24.43 -10.92 -17.36
C GLU A 295 24.78 -12.19 -18.11
N TRP A 296 24.00 -12.47 -19.16
CA TRP A 296 24.16 -13.66 -19.98
C TRP A 296 24.71 -13.28 -21.34
N TYR A 297 25.58 -14.14 -21.86
CA TYR A 297 26.32 -13.95 -23.10
C TYR A 297 26.17 -15.22 -23.94
N LEU A 298 26.08 -15.05 -25.25
CA LEU A 298 26.18 -16.18 -26.17
C LEU A 298 27.63 -16.69 -26.16
N LEU A 299 27.82 -18.01 -26.15
CA LEU A 299 29.11 -18.64 -26.40
C LEU A 299 29.44 -18.68 -27.89
#